data_AF-A0AAD2CMC6-F1
#
_entry.id   AF-A0AAD2CMC6-F1
#
_cell.length_a   1.000
_cell.length_b   1.000
_cell.length_c   1.000
_cell.angle_alpha   90.00
_cell.angle_beta   90.00
_cell.angle_gamma   90.00
#
_symmetry.space_group_name_H-M   'P 1'
#
loop_
_entity.id
_entity.type
_entity.pdbx_description
1 polymer ?
#
loop_
_entity_poly.entity_id
_entity_poly.type
_entity_poly.pdbx_seq_one_letter_code
_entity_poly.pdbx_strand_id
1 'polypeptide(L)'
;MRYIHSTKGWHLTLSADDLRVIKWYVDASFAVHPDFKSHTGAVMTMGTGAVQAITQKQKLNCDSSTHAELIGVHDAMSNILWTRLFMEEQGYPIEKNILYQDNKSSNLLETNGRSSAGKRSRALNIRYFFVTDQVELGNITIEHMPTDEMWADYMTKPLQGEKFGKFQAVIQGDQD
;
A
#
# COMPACT_ATOMS: atom_id res chain seq x y z
N MET A 1 -13.80 -26.24 12.25
CA MET A 1 -12.79 -25.18 12.51
C MET A 1 -11.39 -25.66 12.13
N ARG A 2 -11.14 -25.98 10.83
CA ARG A 2 -9.84 -26.53 10.39
C ARG A 2 -8.72 -25.49 10.43
N TYR A 3 -9.00 -24.27 9.95
CA TYR A 3 -8.05 -23.14 9.94
C TYR A 3 -7.56 -22.80 11.35
N ILE A 4 -8.47 -22.47 12.27
CA ILE A 4 -8.10 -22.12 13.66
C ILE A 4 -7.33 -23.25 14.35
N HIS A 5 -7.59 -24.51 14.02
CA HIS A 5 -6.82 -25.63 14.56
C HIS A 5 -5.41 -25.70 13.99
N SER A 6 -5.24 -25.49 12.68
CA SER A 6 -3.93 -25.51 12.00
C SER A 6 -3.07 -24.28 12.27
N THR A 7 -3.66 -23.15 12.67
CA THR A 7 -2.95 -21.87 12.86
C THR A 7 -2.73 -21.49 14.32
N LYS A 8 -2.87 -22.43 15.27
CA LYS A 8 -2.74 -22.15 16.71
C LYS A 8 -1.35 -21.64 17.11
N GLY A 9 -0.31 -22.05 16.39
CA GLY A 9 1.07 -21.64 16.65
C GLY A 9 1.49 -20.38 15.89
N TRP A 10 0.62 -19.83 15.02
CA TRP A 10 0.98 -18.66 14.24
C TRP A 10 1.00 -17.42 15.13
N HIS A 11 2.08 -16.65 15.01
CA HIS A 11 2.26 -15.39 15.70
C HIS A 11 2.74 -14.31 14.74
N LEU A 12 2.55 -13.06 15.13
CA LEU A 12 3.12 -11.92 14.43
C LEU A 12 4.47 -11.59 15.09
N THR A 13 5.55 -11.77 14.34
CA THR A 13 6.90 -11.39 14.72
C THR A 13 7.23 -10.06 14.05
N LEU A 14 7.58 -9.06 14.85
CA LEU A 14 7.96 -7.74 14.36
C LEU A 14 9.43 -7.47 14.68
N SER A 15 10.18 -7.06 13.67
CA SER A 15 11.52 -6.48 13.84
C SER A 15 11.71 -5.33 12.86
N ALA A 16 12.62 -4.41 13.18
CA ALA A 16 12.96 -3.31 12.30
C ALA A 16 14.44 -3.40 11.93
N ASP A 17 14.73 -3.24 10.64
CA ASP A 17 16.10 -3.15 10.14
C ASP A 17 16.67 -1.76 10.44
N ASP A 18 15.85 -0.72 10.20
CA ASP A 18 16.12 0.68 10.56
C ASP A 18 14.78 1.39 10.84
N LEU A 19 14.60 1.88 12.07
CA LEU A 19 13.38 2.59 12.49
C LEU A 19 13.16 3.93 11.77
N ARG A 20 14.16 4.41 11.00
CA ARG A 20 14.09 5.62 10.19
C ARG A 20 13.66 5.35 8.74
N VAL A 21 13.47 4.09 8.36
CA VAL A 21 13.05 3.67 7.03
C VAL A 21 11.68 2.99 7.10
N ILE A 22 10.66 3.71 6.66
CA ILE A 22 9.29 3.20 6.57
C ILE A 22 9.05 2.71 5.15
N LYS A 23 8.47 1.51 5.02
CA LYS A 23 8.08 0.92 3.73
C LYS A 23 6.59 0.65 3.74
N TRP A 24 5.90 1.20 2.75
CA TRP A 24 4.50 0.95 2.46
C TRP A 24 4.38 0.21 1.15
N TYR A 25 3.51 -0.79 1.10
CA TYR A 25 3.09 -1.48 -0.11
C TYR A 25 1.63 -1.14 -0.30
N VAL A 26 1.22 -0.65 -1.46
CA VAL A 26 -0.17 -0.33 -1.77
C VAL A 26 -0.56 -0.92 -3.11
N ASP A 27 -1.70 -1.61 -3.15
CA ASP A 27 -2.28 -2.23 -4.34
C ASP A 27 -3.80 -1.99 -4.35
N ALA A 28 -4.40 -2.05 -5.54
CA ALA A 28 -5.84 -2.02 -5.71
C ALA A 28 -6.35 -3.09 -6.68
N SER A 29 -7.24 -3.96 -6.19
CA SER A 29 -7.97 -4.89 -7.04
C SER A 29 -9.20 -4.22 -7.68
N PHE A 30 -9.14 -4.01 -8.99
CA PHE A 30 -10.14 -3.28 -9.77
C PHE A 30 -11.49 -4.01 -9.86
N ALA A 31 -12.58 -3.29 -9.55
CA ALA A 31 -13.97 -3.71 -9.79
C ALA A 31 -14.36 -5.11 -9.25
N VAL A 32 -13.75 -5.55 -8.15
CA VAL A 32 -13.94 -6.91 -7.59
C VAL A 32 -15.20 -7.08 -6.74
N HIS A 33 -15.89 -5.99 -6.40
CA HIS A 33 -17.12 -6.03 -5.60
C HIS A 33 -18.38 -6.08 -6.48
N PRO A 34 -19.54 -6.57 -5.98
CA PRO A 34 -20.79 -6.65 -6.75
C PRO A 34 -21.32 -5.33 -7.33
N ASP A 35 -20.95 -4.19 -6.72
CA ASP A 35 -21.28 -2.84 -7.20
C ASP A 35 -20.15 -2.20 -8.04
N PHE A 36 -19.24 -3.05 -8.54
CA PHE A 36 -18.07 -2.70 -9.36
C PHE A 36 -17.08 -1.75 -8.68
N LYS A 37 -17.17 -1.62 -7.35
CA LYS A 37 -16.12 -0.95 -6.57
C LYS A 37 -14.87 -1.79 -6.55
N SER A 38 -13.73 -1.11 -6.52
CA SER A 38 -12.42 -1.73 -6.34
C SER A 38 -12.12 -1.98 -4.85
N HIS A 39 -11.08 -2.73 -4.56
CA HIS A 39 -10.62 -3.04 -3.21
C HIS A 39 -9.17 -2.56 -3.03
N THR A 40 -8.93 -1.69 -2.05
CA THR A 40 -7.60 -1.18 -1.69
C THR A 40 -6.99 -2.03 -0.59
N GLY A 41 -5.71 -2.33 -0.72
CA GLY A 41 -4.91 -2.98 0.31
C GLY A 41 -3.63 -2.21 0.53
N ALA A 42 -3.17 -2.18 1.79
CA ALA A 42 -1.87 -1.65 2.12
C ALA A 42 -1.20 -2.44 3.23
N VAL A 43 0.12 -2.49 3.22
CA VAL A 43 0.95 -3.09 4.27
C VAL A 43 2.09 -2.14 4.60
N MET A 44 2.36 -1.91 5.88
CA MET A 44 3.50 -1.15 6.37
C MET A 44 4.46 -2.04 7.13
N THR A 45 5.76 -1.87 6.88
CA THR A 45 6.84 -2.48 7.66
C THR A 45 8.03 -1.53 7.82
N MET A 46 8.86 -1.82 8.81
CA MET A 46 10.21 -1.26 8.97
C MET A 46 11.29 -2.36 8.92
N GLY A 47 10.92 -3.61 8.61
CA GLY A 47 11.79 -4.78 8.62
C GLY A 47 10.98 -6.06 8.46
N THR A 48 10.93 -6.88 9.50
CA THR A 48 10.19 -8.16 9.52
C THR A 48 8.77 -7.96 10.02
N GLY A 49 7.82 -8.57 9.30
CA GLY A 49 6.40 -8.55 9.64
C GLY A 49 5.69 -7.24 9.26
N ALA A 50 4.36 -7.32 9.18
CA ALA A 50 3.49 -6.18 8.92
C ALA A 50 3.13 -5.47 10.22
N VAL A 51 3.65 -4.26 10.42
CA VAL A 51 3.32 -3.43 11.59
C VAL A 51 1.91 -2.86 11.46
N GLN A 52 1.53 -2.45 10.25
CA GLN A 52 0.16 -2.02 9.95
C GLN A 52 -0.32 -2.66 8.65
N ALA A 53 -1.62 -2.90 8.58
CA ALA A 53 -2.30 -3.43 7.42
C ALA A 53 -3.63 -2.71 7.21
N ILE A 54 -3.96 -2.43 5.96
CA ILE A 54 -5.22 -1.81 5.55
C ILE A 54 -5.85 -2.73 4.50
N THR A 55 -7.14 -3.01 4.67
CA THR A 55 -7.96 -3.72 3.69
C THR A 55 -9.32 -3.03 3.67
N GLN A 56 -9.69 -2.44 2.53
CA GLN A 56 -10.94 -1.72 2.43
C GLN A 56 -11.49 -1.67 1.01
N LYS A 57 -12.82 -1.73 0.92
CA LYS A 57 -13.55 -1.43 -0.31
C LYS A 57 -13.47 0.07 -0.63
N GLN A 58 -13.12 0.43 -1.86
CA GLN A 58 -13.05 1.82 -2.28
C GLN A 58 -14.43 2.47 -2.25
N LYS A 59 -14.50 3.71 -1.77
CA LYS A 59 -15.78 4.44 -1.69
C LYS A 59 -16.27 4.89 -3.07
N LEU A 60 -15.33 5.23 -3.95
CA LEU A 60 -15.58 5.71 -5.31
C LEU A 60 -15.48 4.55 -6.31
N ASN A 61 -16.36 4.56 -7.31
CA ASN A 61 -16.15 3.76 -8.51
C ASN A 61 -15.15 4.46 -9.42
N CYS A 62 -14.36 3.65 -10.12
CA CYS A 62 -13.45 4.10 -11.16
C CYS A 62 -13.65 3.26 -12.42
N ASP A 63 -13.18 3.78 -13.53
CA ASP A 63 -13.32 3.22 -14.88
C ASP A 63 -12.03 2.53 -15.38
N SER A 64 -10.97 2.48 -14.56
CA SER A 64 -9.72 1.78 -14.88
C SER A 64 -8.97 1.31 -13.64
N SER A 65 -8.12 0.29 -13.81
CA SER A 65 -7.21 -0.18 -12.76
C SER A 65 -6.24 0.92 -12.30
N THR A 66 -5.68 1.71 -13.22
CA THR A 66 -4.83 2.86 -12.88
C THR A 66 -5.52 3.86 -11.95
N HIS A 67 -6.81 4.12 -12.16
CA HIS A 67 -7.58 4.98 -11.24
C HIS A 67 -7.86 4.31 -9.90
N ALA A 68 -8.07 2.99 -9.88
CA ALA A 68 -8.20 2.24 -8.64
C ALA A 68 -6.92 2.34 -7.81
N GLU A 69 -5.75 2.16 -8.43
CA GLU A 69 -4.45 2.29 -7.75
C GLU A 69 -4.26 3.68 -7.13
N LEU A 70 -4.52 4.73 -7.91
CA LEU A 70 -4.41 6.11 -7.43
C LEU A 70 -5.35 6.39 -6.25
N ILE A 71 -6.59 5.87 -6.32
CA ILE A 71 -7.55 5.97 -5.20
C ILE A 71 -6.99 5.22 -4.00
N GLY A 72 -6.39 4.05 -4.20
CA GLY A 72 -5.78 3.24 -3.14
C GLY A 72 -4.67 3.96 -2.41
N VAL A 73 -3.72 4.55 -3.14
CA VAL A 73 -2.64 5.37 -2.57
C VAL A 73 -3.20 6.55 -1.79
N HIS A 74 -4.14 7.28 -2.39
CA HIS A 74 -4.75 8.42 -1.71
C HIS A 74 -5.46 8.00 -0.41
N ASP A 75 -6.19 6.88 -0.43
CA ASP A 75 -6.89 6.37 0.75
C ASP A 75 -5.92 5.87 1.84
N ALA A 76 -4.72 5.41 1.48
CA ALA A 76 -3.65 5.04 2.41
C ALA A 76 -2.85 6.25 2.94
N MET A 77 -2.84 7.38 2.21
CA MET A 77 -1.94 8.51 2.46
C MET A 77 -2.03 9.07 3.88
N SER A 78 -3.23 9.12 4.47
CA SER A 78 -3.37 9.58 5.86
C SER A 78 -2.58 8.71 6.84
N ASN A 79 -2.56 7.39 6.67
CA ASN A 79 -1.77 6.49 7.53
C ASN A 79 -0.27 6.60 7.23
N ILE A 80 0.10 6.79 5.95
CA ILE A 80 1.49 6.98 5.53
C ILE A 80 2.10 8.22 6.19
N LEU A 81 1.41 9.36 6.08
CA LEU A 81 1.86 10.63 6.66
C LEU A 81 1.81 10.60 8.19
N TRP A 82 0.72 10.05 8.76
CA TRP A 82 0.59 9.95 10.21
C TRP A 82 1.69 9.10 10.82
N THR A 83 2.04 7.97 10.21
CA THR A 83 3.10 7.09 10.72
C THR A 83 4.46 7.79 10.69
N ARG A 84 4.77 8.54 9.61
CA ARG A 84 5.98 9.36 9.55
C ARG A 84 6.04 10.34 10.72
N LEU A 85 5.01 11.19 10.87
CA LEU A 85 4.95 12.21 11.91
C LEU A 85 5.01 11.58 13.30
N PHE A 86 4.29 10.49 13.52
CA PHE A 86 4.30 9.77 14.78
C PHE A 86 5.71 9.31 15.16
N MET A 87 6.45 8.72 14.22
CA MET A 87 7.82 8.27 14.47
C MET A 87 8.79 9.43 14.72
N GLU A 88 8.65 10.54 13.99
CA GLU A 88 9.44 11.75 14.21
C GLU A 88 9.21 12.32 15.63
N GLU A 89 7.96 12.35 16.09
CA GLU A 89 7.60 12.76 17.46
C GLU A 89 8.12 11.79 18.54
N GLN A 90 8.36 10.52 18.19
CA GLN A 90 9.04 9.57 19.08
C GLN A 90 10.57 9.75 19.12
N GLY A 91 11.12 10.72 18.37
CA GLY A 91 12.56 10.98 18.31
C GLY A 91 13.31 10.17 17.24
N TYR A 92 12.59 9.53 16.30
CA TYR A 92 13.18 8.84 15.16
C TYR A 92 13.03 9.71 13.90
N PRO A 93 14.07 10.46 13.49
CA PRO A 93 13.99 11.26 12.27
C PRO A 93 13.87 10.35 11.05
N ILE A 94 12.74 10.41 10.35
CA ILE A 94 12.49 9.53 9.20
C ILE A 94 13.30 9.98 7.99
N GLU A 95 14.25 9.13 7.59
CA GLU A 95 15.12 9.35 6.44
C GLU A 95 14.42 8.95 5.14
N LYS A 96 13.66 7.84 5.16
CA LYS A 96 12.94 7.34 3.98
C LYS A 96 11.54 6.90 4.36
N ASN A 97 10.57 7.32 3.57
CA ASN A 97 9.19 6.86 3.63
C ASN A 97 8.78 6.40 2.22
N ILE A 98 9.00 5.13 1.96
CA ILE A 98 8.94 4.55 0.62
C ILE A 98 7.54 3.98 0.40
N LEU A 99 6.91 4.36 -0.70
CA LEU A 99 5.65 3.81 -1.18
C LEU A 99 5.92 2.94 -2.41
N TYR A 100 5.74 1.63 -2.25
CA TYR A 100 5.84 0.63 -3.31
C TYR A 100 4.50 0.42 -4.01
N GLN A 101 4.55 0.45 -5.35
CA GLN A 101 3.45 0.16 -6.26
C GLN A 101 3.94 -0.68 -7.45
N ASP A 102 3.10 -1.53 -8.03
CA ASP A 102 3.45 -2.36 -9.19
C ASP A 102 2.96 -1.76 -10.52
N ASN A 103 2.07 -0.77 -10.44
CA ASN A 103 1.51 -0.12 -11.61
C ASN A 103 2.37 1.07 -12.06
N LYS A 104 3.27 0.82 -13.02
CA LYS A 104 4.10 1.88 -13.64
C LYS A 104 3.29 3.06 -14.18
N SER A 105 2.08 2.83 -14.69
CA SER A 105 1.24 3.93 -15.18
C SER A 105 0.78 4.82 -14.03
N SER A 106 0.41 4.25 -12.88
CA SER A 106 0.09 5.03 -11.68
C SER A 106 1.31 5.77 -11.13
N ASN A 107 2.48 5.14 -11.11
CA ASN A 107 3.71 5.80 -10.65
C ASN A 107 4.07 6.99 -11.55
N LEU A 108 3.96 6.83 -12.88
CA LEU A 108 4.17 7.91 -13.84
C LEU A 108 3.12 9.00 -13.73
N LEU A 109 1.89 8.64 -13.37
CA LEU A 109 0.90 9.62 -13.00
C LEU A 109 1.45 10.35 -11.76
N GLU A 110 1.55 9.72 -10.61
CA GLU A 110 1.82 10.37 -9.33
C GLU A 110 3.12 11.20 -9.29
N THR A 111 4.12 10.86 -10.11
CA THR A 111 5.41 11.58 -10.20
C THR A 111 5.49 12.71 -11.24
N ASN A 112 4.69 12.71 -12.31
CA ASN A 112 4.86 13.68 -13.42
C ASN A 112 3.96 14.94 -13.34
N GLY A 113 3.26 15.16 -12.23
CA GLY A 113 2.41 16.32 -11.97
C GLY A 113 1.44 16.75 -13.10
N ARG A 114 1.26 18.06 -13.30
CA ARG A 114 0.25 18.60 -14.26
C ARG A 114 0.37 18.07 -15.68
N SER A 115 1.55 17.59 -16.09
CA SER A 115 1.82 17.05 -17.44
C SER A 115 0.97 15.80 -17.76
N SER A 116 0.49 15.10 -16.74
CA SER A 116 -0.37 13.93 -16.86
C SER A 116 -1.87 14.22 -16.75
N ALA A 117 -2.26 15.48 -16.52
CA ALA A 117 -3.65 15.87 -16.31
C ALA A 117 -4.44 15.93 -17.64
N GLY A 118 -5.23 14.90 -17.92
CA GLY A 118 -6.15 14.85 -19.06
C GLY A 118 -7.56 15.42 -18.77
N LYS A 119 -8.52 15.21 -19.69
CA LYS A 119 -9.96 15.55 -19.56
C LYS A 119 -10.72 14.74 -18.47
N ARG A 120 -10.02 14.20 -17.47
CA ARG A 120 -10.57 13.33 -16.42
C ARG A 120 -11.35 14.12 -15.38
N SER A 121 -12.13 13.41 -14.57
CA SER A 121 -12.99 14.00 -13.53
C SER A 121 -12.16 14.78 -12.51
N ARG A 122 -12.63 15.98 -12.12
CA ARG A 122 -12.01 16.85 -11.12
C ARG A 122 -11.63 16.11 -9.82
N ALA A 123 -12.43 15.12 -9.43
CA ALA A 123 -12.20 14.31 -8.23
C ALA A 123 -10.92 13.47 -8.30
N LEU A 124 -10.60 12.89 -9.46
CA LEU A 124 -9.35 12.15 -9.65
C LEU A 124 -8.15 13.10 -9.66
N ASN A 125 -8.28 14.25 -10.30
CA ASN A 125 -7.22 15.25 -10.34
C ASN A 125 -6.85 15.75 -8.93
N ILE A 126 -7.83 15.92 -8.03
CA ILE A 126 -7.55 16.32 -6.63
C ILE A 126 -6.69 15.27 -5.93
N ARG A 127 -7.03 13.98 -6.07
CA ARG A 127 -6.27 12.89 -5.43
C ARG A 127 -4.87 12.78 -5.98
N TYR A 128 -4.77 12.85 -7.30
CA TYR A 128 -3.54 12.91 -8.04
C TYR A 128 -2.60 14.02 -7.55
N PHE A 129 -3.06 15.27 -7.57
CA PHE A 129 -2.24 16.41 -7.17
C PHE A 129 -1.85 16.33 -5.70
N PHE A 130 -2.75 15.85 -4.83
CA PHE A 130 -2.41 15.64 -3.43
C PHE A 130 -1.23 14.68 -3.26
N VAL A 131 -1.20 13.54 -3.97
CA VAL A 131 -0.08 12.59 -3.91
C VAL A 131 1.20 13.23 -4.46
N THR A 132 1.12 13.89 -5.62
CA THR A 132 2.27 14.59 -6.21
C THR A 132 2.84 15.65 -5.26
N ASP A 133 2.00 16.46 -4.62
CA ASP A 133 2.43 17.48 -3.66
C ASP A 133 3.20 16.83 -2.49
N GLN A 134 2.77 15.66 -2.01
CA GLN A 134 3.49 14.94 -0.94
C GLN A 134 4.85 14.40 -1.39
N VAL A 135 4.97 13.98 -2.64
CA VAL A 135 6.26 13.57 -3.23
C VAL A 135 7.19 14.78 -3.37
N GLU A 136 6.69 15.91 -3.89
CA GLU A 136 7.46 17.14 -4.06
C GLU A 136 7.94 17.73 -2.72
N LEU A 137 7.14 17.61 -1.66
CA LEU A 137 7.53 17.98 -0.31
C LEU A 137 8.55 17.02 0.33
N GLY A 138 8.84 15.88 -0.30
CA GLY A 138 9.75 14.87 0.23
C GLY A 138 9.15 14.02 1.35
N ASN A 139 7.83 14.08 1.57
CA ASN A 139 7.17 13.30 2.63
C ASN A 139 7.14 11.81 2.30
N ILE A 140 7.13 11.48 1.01
CA ILE A 140 7.15 10.11 0.48
C ILE A 140 8.03 10.00 -0.77
N THR A 141 8.50 8.80 -1.08
CA THR A 141 9.14 8.45 -2.35
C THR A 141 8.42 7.26 -2.96
N ILE A 142 8.04 7.34 -4.23
CA ILE A 142 7.31 6.27 -4.92
C ILE A 142 8.31 5.40 -5.69
N GLU A 143 8.28 4.10 -5.42
CA GLU A 143 9.14 3.11 -6.07
C GLU A 143 8.32 1.99 -6.71
N HIS A 144 8.78 1.50 -7.85
CA HIS A 144 8.14 0.37 -8.52
C HIS A 144 8.57 -0.96 -7.86
N MET A 145 7.60 -1.82 -7.56
CA MET A 145 7.81 -3.16 -7.02
C MET A 145 7.14 -4.20 -7.92
N PRO A 146 7.79 -5.31 -8.30
CA PRO A 146 7.13 -6.38 -9.05
C PRO A 146 5.91 -6.95 -8.31
N THR A 147 4.86 -7.34 -9.04
CA THR A 147 3.63 -7.91 -8.47
C THR A 147 3.86 -9.18 -7.62
N ASP A 148 4.93 -9.95 -7.87
CA ASP A 148 5.27 -11.14 -7.07
C ASP A 148 5.95 -10.82 -5.73
N GLU A 149 6.24 -9.54 -5.50
CA GLU A 149 6.79 -8.95 -4.29
C GLU A 149 5.83 -7.91 -3.68
N MET A 150 4.67 -7.68 -4.29
CA MET A 150 3.67 -6.73 -3.81
C MET A 150 2.86 -7.33 -2.65
N TRP A 151 3.30 -7.12 -1.42
CA TRP A 151 2.65 -7.73 -0.24
C TRP A 151 1.22 -7.23 -0.01
N ALA A 152 0.89 -6.05 -0.54
CA ALA A 152 -0.46 -5.51 -0.52
C ALA A 152 -1.49 -6.39 -1.26
N ASP A 153 -1.04 -7.25 -2.20
CA ASP A 153 -1.87 -8.26 -2.84
C ASP A 153 -2.58 -9.16 -1.83
N TYR A 154 -1.93 -9.45 -0.69
CA TYR A 154 -2.53 -10.26 0.37
C TYR A 154 -3.78 -9.60 0.98
N MET A 155 -3.82 -8.27 0.95
CA MET A 155 -4.93 -7.47 1.47
C MET A 155 -6.01 -7.17 0.43
N THR A 156 -5.72 -7.33 -0.86
CA THR A 156 -6.64 -7.02 -1.97
C THR A 156 -7.25 -8.24 -2.65
N LYS A 157 -6.50 -9.35 -2.73
CA LYS A 157 -6.82 -10.52 -3.56
C LYS A 157 -7.11 -11.75 -2.69
N PRO A 158 -8.06 -12.61 -3.08
CA PRO A 158 -8.29 -13.89 -2.42
C PRO A 158 -7.23 -14.92 -2.85
N LEU A 159 -5.97 -14.70 -2.43
CA LEU A 159 -4.83 -15.54 -2.79
C LEU A 159 -5.00 -16.97 -2.28
N GLN A 160 -4.40 -17.93 -3.01
CA GLN A 160 -4.41 -19.35 -2.65
C GLN A 160 -3.04 -19.99 -2.95
N GLY A 161 -2.80 -21.16 -2.37
CA GLY A 161 -1.60 -21.95 -2.64
C GLY A 161 -0.31 -21.25 -2.20
N GLU A 162 0.72 -21.38 -3.02
CA GLU A 162 2.09 -20.91 -2.72
C GLU A 162 2.16 -19.39 -2.50
N LYS A 163 1.48 -18.60 -3.34
CA LYS A 163 1.51 -17.13 -3.22
C LYS A 163 0.86 -16.65 -1.92
N PHE A 164 -0.21 -17.32 -1.47
CA PHE A 164 -0.80 -17.05 -0.15
C PHE A 164 0.20 -17.35 0.97
N GLY A 165 0.81 -18.54 0.96
CA GLY A 165 1.78 -18.94 2.00
C GLY A 165 2.99 -18.02 2.06
N LYS A 166 3.56 -17.64 0.90
CA LYS A 166 4.69 -16.70 0.80
C LYS A 166 4.36 -15.35 1.44
N PHE A 167 3.26 -14.71 1.05
CA PHE A 167 2.90 -13.40 1.60
C PHE A 167 2.45 -13.49 3.05
N GLN A 168 1.76 -14.55 3.45
CA GLN A 168 1.40 -14.79 4.83
C GLN A 168 2.64 -14.86 5.73
N ALA A 169 3.66 -15.64 5.35
CA ALA A 169 4.92 -15.76 6.09
C ALA A 169 5.59 -14.39 6.26
N VAL A 170 5.69 -13.63 5.18
CA VAL A 170 6.26 -12.27 5.20
C VAL A 170 5.47 -11.32 6.12
N ILE A 171 4.13 -11.34 6.02
CA ILE A 171 3.24 -10.49 6.83
C ILE A 171 3.32 -10.86 8.32
N GLN A 172 3.42 -12.15 8.63
CA GLN A 172 3.58 -12.64 9.99
C GLN A 172 5.01 -12.48 10.52
N GLY A 173 5.97 -12.18 9.65
CA GLY A 173 7.38 -12.12 10.03
C GLY A 173 7.97 -13.49 10.35
N ASP A 174 7.42 -14.53 9.72
CA ASP A 174 7.89 -15.90 9.82
C ASP A 174 9.11 -16.04 8.89
N GLN A 175 10.30 -15.96 9.48
CA GLN A 175 11.57 -16.21 8.80
C GLN A 175 12.20 -17.47 9.38
N ASP A 176 11.58 -18.60 9.09
CA ASP A 176 12.11 -19.97 9.30
C ASP A 176 11.95 -20.81 8.02
#